data_AF-A0A520JWZ2-F1
#
_entry.id   AF-A0A520JWZ2-F1
#
_cell.length_a   1.000
_cell.length_b   1.000
_cell.length_c   1.000
_cell.angle_alpha   90.00
_cell.angle_beta   90.00
_cell.angle_gamma   90.00
#
_symmetry.space_group_name_H-M   'P 1'
#
loop_
_entity.id
_entity.type
_entity.pdbx_description
1 polymer ?
#
loop_
_entity_poly.entity_id
_entity_poly.type
_entity_poly.pdbx_seq_one_letter_code
_entity_poly.pdbx_strand_id
1 'polypeptide(L)'
;MRRWLAPEHTSRSPMVGKFEGERLEQYRIAKAIELYVNEKGSLKEISEITGVTVRRIMGTLRKKNIPLRMDEEVFDKGMEHARRVFEF
;
A
#
# COMPACT_ATOMS: atom_id res chain seq x y z
N MET A 1 16.23 36.35 42.92
CA MET A 1 15.76 36.27 41.51
C MET A 1 16.15 34.92 40.93
N ARG A 2 15.20 33.99 40.71
CA ARG A 2 15.46 32.74 39.97
C ARG A 2 14.82 32.88 38.59
N ARG A 3 15.66 32.94 37.55
CA ARG A 3 15.23 32.92 36.15
C ARG A 3 15.01 31.47 35.76
N TRP A 4 13.76 31.10 35.54
CA TRP A 4 13.40 29.81 34.94
C TRP A 4 13.93 29.80 33.50
N LEU A 5 14.89 28.94 33.20
CA LEU A 5 15.25 28.59 31.82
C LEU A 5 14.16 27.64 31.31
N ALA A 6 13.40 28.09 30.30
CA ALA A 6 12.46 27.23 29.60
C ALA A 6 13.23 26.08 28.92
N PRO A 7 12.70 24.85 28.92
CA PRO A 7 13.35 23.70 28.28
C PRO A 7 13.53 23.99 26.80
N GLU A 8 14.70 23.62 26.28
CA GLU A 8 15.04 23.78 24.87
C GLU A 8 13.93 23.22 23.98
N HIS A 9 13.27 24.12 23.25
CA HIS A 9 12.37 23.78 22.15
C HIS A 9 13.25 23.09 21.10
N THR A 10 13.35 21.76 21.18
CA THR A 10 13.90 20.94 20.10
C THR A 10 12.89 21.05 18.97
N SER A 11 13.06 22.09 18.16
CA SER A 11 12.31 22.29 16.93
C SER A 11 12.66 21.11 16.02
N ARG A 12 11.86 20.05 16.08
CA ARG A 12 11.93 18.96 15.09
C ARG A 12 11.74 19.62 13.74
N SER A 13 12.83 19.69 12.98
CA SER A 13 12.82 20.30 11.66
C SER A 13 11.75 19.61 10.81
N PRO A 14 10.90 20.34 10.07
CA PRO A 14 9.82 19.77 9.27
C PRO A 14 10.31 18.76 8.23
N MET A 15 11.61 18.77 7.91
CA MET A 15 12.23 17.73 7.08
C MET A 15 12.21 16.35 7.76
N VAL A 16 12.45 16.26 9.08
CA VAL A 16 12.48 14.99 9.81
C VAL A 16 11.10 14.32 9.79
N GLY A 17 10.02 15.08 9.95
CA GLY A 17 8.66 14.55 9.86
C GLY A 17 8.30 14.02 8.46
N LYS A 18 8.84 14.64 7.39
CA LYS A 18 8.65 14.15 6.02
C LYS A 18 9.39 12.83 5.78
N PHE A 19 10.64 12.72 6.24
CA PHE A 19 11.42 11.49 6.13
C PHE A 19 10.79 10.32 6.90
N GLU A 20 10.27 10.57 8.11
CA GLU A 20 9.58 9.54 8.91
C GLU A 20 8.27 9.08 8.24
N GLY A 21 7.50 10.01 7.65
CA GLY A 21 6.28 9.70 6.91
C GLY A 21 6.53 8.84 5.68
N GLU A 22 7.53 9.20 4.86
CA GLU A 22 7.89 8.42 3.67
C GLU A 22 8.37 7.01 4.02
N ARG A 23 9.18 6.87 5.08
CA ARG A 23 9.64 5.55 5.55
C ARG A 23 8.50 4.68 6.05
N LEU A 24 7.55 5.26 6.78
CA LEU A 24 6.37 4.55 7.25
C LEU A 24 5.50 4.08 6.09
N GLU A 25 5.34 4.90 5.06
CA GLU A 25 4.59 4.51 3.86
C GLU A 25 5.25 3.35 3.13
N GLN A 26 6.57 3.40 2.93
CA GLN A 26 7.33 2.30 2.31
C GLN A 26 7.22 1.01 3.11
N TYR A 27 7.27 1.09 4.45
CA TYR A 27 7.07 -0.05 5.32
C TYR A 27 5.67 -0.68 5.16
N ARG A 28 4.61 0.14 5.13
CA ARG A 28 3.24 -0.34 4.93
C ARG A 28 3.07 -1.03 3.58
N ILE A 29 3.65 -0.47 2.52
CA ILE A 29 3.63 -1.09 1.18
C ILE A 29 4.37 -2.42 1.20
N ALA A 30 5.58 -2.48 1.78
CA ALA A 30 6.35 -3.71 1.89
C ALA A 30 5.57 -4.81 2.63
N LYS A 31 4.92 -4.46 3.76
CA LYS A 31 4.11 -5.39 4.52
C LYS A 31 2.88 -5.86 3.74
N ALA A 32 2.22 -4.98 2.99
CA ALA A 32 1.09 -5.36 2.14
C ALA A 32 1.48 -6.39 1.06
N ILE A 33 2.66 -6.26 0.46
CA ILE A 33 3.17 -7.24 -0.51
C ILE A 33 3.52 -8.56 0.18
N GLU A 34 4.15 -8.51 1.36
CA GLU A 34 4.46 -9.71 2.14
C GLU A 34 3.19 -10.50 2.49
N LEU A 35 2.15 -9.83 3.00
CA LEU A 35 0.85 -10.43 3.30
C LEU A 35 0.23 -11.06 2.05
N TYR A 36 0.30 -10.37 0.91
CA TYR A 36 -0.23 -10.90 -0.35
C TYR A 36 0.46 -12.19 -0.80
N VAL A 37 1.80 -12.23 -0.69
CA VAL A 37 2.59 -13.38 -1.15
C VAL A 37 2.44 -14.56 -0.20
N ASN A 38 2.52 -14.32 1.10
CA ASN A 38 2.63 -15.38 2.10
C ASN A 38 1.29 -15.81 2.69
N GLU A 39 0.31 -14.92 2.77
CA GLU A 39 -0.99 -15.21 3.38
C GLU A 39 -2.08 -15.37 2.30
N LYS A 40 -3.12 -16.15 2.63
CA LYS A 40 -4.33 -16.27 1.80
C LYS A 40 -5.33 -15.18 2.23
N GLY A 41 -5.04 -13.93 1.87
CA GLY A 41 -5.93 -12.78 2.07
C GLY A 41 -6.28 -12.12 0.74
N SER A 42 -7.49 -11.58 0.64
CA SER A 42 -7.89 -10.71 -0.46
C SER A 42 -7.15 -9.38 -0.40
N LEU A 43 -7.01 -8.70 -1.54
CA LEU A 43 -6.40 -7.36 -1.58
C LEU A 43 -7.16 -6.35 -0.71
N LYS A 44 -8.46 -6.55 -0.51
CA LYS A 44 -9.30 -5.69 0.33
C LYS A 44 -8.92 -5.84 1.80
N GLU A 45 -8.83 -7.07 2.30
CA GLU A 45 -8.41 -7.34 3.69
C GLU A 45 -7.00 -6.80 3.95
N ILE A 46 -6.07 -7.01 3.01
CA ILE A 46 -4.71 -6.48 3.12
C ILE A 46 -4.72 -4.94 3.16
N SER A 47 -5.59 -4.30 2.37
CA SER A 47 -5.74 -2.84 2.38
C SER A 47 -6.26 -2.33 3.72
N GLU A 48 -7.18 -3.05 4.36
CA GLU A 48 -7.72 -2.71 5.68
C GLU A 48 -6.67 -2.87 6.79
N ILE A 49 -5.88 -3.94 6.74
CA ILE A 49 -4.80 -4.22 7.71
C ILE A 49 -3.67 -3.20 7.63
N THR A 50 -3.23 -2.86 6.41
CA THR A 50 -2.01 -2.07 6.20
C THR A 50 -2.28 -0.58 6.01
N GLY A 51 -3.54 -0.20 5.75
CA GLY A 51 -3.92 1.16 5.37
C GLY A 51 -3.41 1.57 3.98
N VAL A 52 -2.91 0.63 3.17
CA VAL A 52 -2.47 0.88 1.79
C VAL A 52 -3.61 0.57 0.84
N THR A 53 -3.96 1.51 -0.03
CA THR A 53 -5.07 1.30 -0.97
C THR A 53 -4.82 0.13 -1.92
N VAL A 54 -5.88 -0.61 -2.24
CA VAL A 54 -5.87 -1.73 -3.20
C VAL A 54 -5.16 -1.36 -4.50
N ARG A 55 -5.44 -0.18 -5.06
CA ARG A 55 -4.79 0.32 -6.30
C ARG A 55 -3.27 0.40 -6.17
N ARG A 56 -2.76 0.84 -5.01
CA ARG A 56 -1.32 1.00 -4.76
C ARG A 56 -0.64 -0.35 -4.53
N ILE A 57 -1.33 -1.28 -3.88
CA ILE A 57 -0.91 -2.69 -3.77
C ILE A 57 -0.81 -3.32 -5.17
N MET A 58 -1.86 -3.26 -5.98
CA MET A 58 -1.88 -3.80 -7.34
C MET A 58 -0.77 -3.19 -8.22
N GLY A 59 -0.59 -1.86 -8.17
CA GLY A 59 0.46 -1.18 -8.90
C GLY A 59 1.86 -1.66 -8.50
N THR A 60 2.06 -1.97 -7.23
CA THR A 60 3.34 -2.48 -6.71
C THR A 60 3.56 -3.94 -7.09
N LEU A 61 2.53 -4.78 -7.04
CA LEU A 61 2.58 -6.18 -7.53
C LEU A 61 2.96 -6.22 -9.00
N ARG A 62 2.32 -5.38 -9.84
CA ARG A 62 2.65 -5.26 -11.26
C ARG A 62 4.10 -4.84 -11.50
N LYS A 63 4.60 -3.83 -10.77
CA LYS A 63 6.01 -3.38 -10.86
C LYS A 63 7.00 -4.47 -10.45
N LYS A 64 6.61 -5.37 -9.54
CA LYS A 64 7.43 -6.48 -9.05
C LYS A 64 7.23 -7.78 -9.85
N ASN A 65 6.44 -7.76 -10.92
CA ASN A 65 6.05 -8.95 -11.70
C ASN A 65 5.41 -10.06 -10.85
N ILE A 66 4.68 -9.69 -9.79
CA ILE A 66 3.92 -10.63 -8.98
C ILE A 66 2.52 -10.74 -9.59
N PRO A 67 2.07 -11.93 -10.01
CA PRO A 67 0.77 -12.11 -10.65
C PRO A 67 -0.36 -11.89 -9.65
N LEU A 68 -1.46 -11.32 -10.15
CA LEU A 68 -2.69 -11.26 -9.38
C LEU A 68 -3.31 -12.66 -9.35
N ARG A 69 -3.54 -13.18 -8.14
CA ARG A 69 -4.47 -14.26 -7.82
C ARG A 69 -5.86 -13.82 -8.27
N MET A 70 -6.18 -14.10 -9.52
CA MET A 70 -7.55 -14.12 -10.01
C MET A 70 -8.00 -15.57 -10.00
N ASP A 71 -9.22 -15.77 -9.53
CA ASP A 71 -9.92 -17.01 -9.81
C ASP A 71 -10.17 -17.10 -11.32
N GLU A 72 -9.96 -18.29 -11.90
CA GLU A 72 -10.07 -18.52 -13.35
C GLU A 72 -11.46 -18.14 -13.86
N GLU A 73 -12.51 -18.41 -13.07
CA GLU A 73 -13.89 -18.06 -13.42
C GLU A 73 -14.13 -16.54 -13.44
N VAL A 74 -13.42 -15.80 -12.58
CA VAL A 74 -13.49 -14.33 -12.53
C VAL A 74 -12.73 -13.73 -13.71
N PHE A 75 -11.59 -14.33 -14.08
CA PHE A 75 -10.84 -13.93 -15.26
C PHE A 75 -11.66 -14.13 -16.54
N ASP A 76 -12.30 -15.29 -16.69
CA ASP A 76 -13.12 -15.63 -17.85
C ASP A 76 -14.30 -14.66 -17.99
N LYS A 77 -15.04 -14.38 -16.90
CA LYS A 77 -16.12 -13.38 -16.91
C LYS A 77 -15.63 -11.98 -17.31
N GLY A 78 -14.44 -11.60 -16.86
CA GLY A 78 -13.80 -10.35 -17.25
C GLY A 78 -13.48 -10.31 -18.75
N MET A 79 -12.96 -11.40 -19.29
CA MET A 79 -12.64 -11.55 -20.71
C MET A 79 -13.90 -11.59 -21.58
N GLU A 80 -14.98 -12.24 -21.14
CA GLU A 80 -16.28 -12.20 -21.82
C GLU A 80 -16.86 -10.79 -21.86
N HIS A 81 -16.77 -10.05 -20.75
CA HIS A 81 -17.20 -8.65 -20.72
C HIS A 81 -16.38 -7.79 -21.71
N ALA A 82 -15.06 -7.96 -21.71
CA ALA A 82 -14.18 -7.26 -22.65
C ALA A 82 -14.54 -7.59 -24.12
N ARG A 83 -14.73 -8.88 -24.44
CA ARG A 83 -15.21 -9.31 -25.78
C ARG A 83 -16.53 -8.66 -26.18
N ARG A 84 -17.48 -8.57 -25.25
CA ARG A 84 -18.78 -7.94 -25.52
C ARG A 84 -18.67 -6.43 -25.75
N VAL A 85 -17.79 -5.74 -25.02
CA VAL A 85 -17.68 -4.28 -25.08
C VAL A 85 -16.83 -3.82 -26.25
N PHE A 86 -15.80 -4.58 -26.62
CA PHE A 86 -14.82 -4.17 -27.61
C PHE A 86 -14.89 -4.96 -28.93
N GLU A 87 -15.84 -5.91 -29.07
CA GLU A 87 -16.16 -6.65 -30.30
C GLU A 87 -14.95 -7.25 -31.05
N PHE A 88 -14.14 -8.07 -30.36
CA PHE A 88 -13.02 -8.81 -30.96
C PHE A 88 -13.09 -10.33 -30.74
#